data_AF-A0A6N7VVA0-F1
#
_entry.id   AF-A0A6N7VVA0-F1
#
_cell.length_a   1.000
_cell.length_b   1.000
_cell.length_c   1.000
_cell.angle_alpha   90.00
_cell.angle_beta   90.00
_cell.angle_gamma   90.00
#
_symmetry.space_group_name_H-M   'P 1'
#
loop_
_entity.id
_entity.type
_entity.pdbx_description
1 polymer ?
#
loop_
_entity_poly.entity_id
_entity_poly.type
_entity_poly.pdbx_seq_one_letter_code
_entity_poly.pdbx_strand_id
1 'polypeptide(L)'
;MKSILISIVLLALFLSPGAAAHQIALKTNLLYDATTTPNLGLEFGLSSKSSLNIVYGLNPWKFSTDTHGERFVKHWVVMPEYRWWTCTTRNGHFFGVHAMGGQLNVSNVSLPVPGVFFSGLNLKNAARDGRYQGIFAGAGLTYGYQYPLSKHWNIEGEIGVGYAHLWYDQYPCG
;
A
#
# COMPACT_ATOMS: atom_id res chain seq x y z
N MET A 1 -16.79 22.90 -17.27
CA MET A 1 -16.16 23.97 -16.45
C MET A 1 -15.51 23.42 -15.19
N LYS A 2 -16.19 22.62 -14.34
CA LYS A 2 -15.58 22.01 -13.14
C LYS A 2 -14.36 21.11 -13.42
N SER A 3 -14.38 20.32 -14.48
CA SER A 3 -13.26 19.47 -14.91
C SER A 3 -12.02 20.25 -15.35
N ILE A 4 -12.22 21.35 -16.08
CA ILE A 4 -11.13 22.22 -16.55
C ILE A 4 -10.47 22.95 -15.36
N LEU A 5 -11.26 23.39 -14.38
CA LEU A 5 -10.74 23.97 -13.14
C LEU A 5 -9.88 22.98 -12.35
N ILE A 6 -10.31 21.72 -12.23
CA ILE A 6 -9.52 20.66 -11.55
C ILE A 6 -8.21 20.41 -12.30
N SER A 7 -8.24 20.34 -13.63
CA SER A 7 -7.02 20.15 -14.45
C SER A 7 -6.07 21.35 -14.36
N ILE A 8 -6.58 22.58 -14.29
CA ILE A 8 -5.76 23.79 -14.14
C ILE A 8 -5.14 23.86 -12.74
N VAL A 9 -5.87 23.48 -11.68
CA VAL A 9 -5.34 23.41 -10.31
C VAL A 9 -4.25 22.33 -10.21
N LEU A 10 -4.47 21.15 -10.81
CA LEU A 10 -3.46 20.10 -10.87
C LEU A 10 -2.22 20.54 -11.64
N LEU A 11 -2.38 21.21 -12.78
CA LEU A 11 -1.26 21.70 -13.59
C LEU A 11 -0.50 22.85 -12.91
N ALA A 12 -1.19 23.72 -12.17
CA ALA A 12 -0.58 24.80 -11.40
C ALA A 12 0.25 24.27 -10.20
N LEU A 13 -0.14 23.14 -9.61
CA LEU A 13 0.64 22.45 -8.57
C LEU A 13 1.95 21.85 -9.12
N PHE A 14 2.03 21.56 -10.43
CA PHE A 14 3.25 21.06 -11.07
C PHE A 14 4.21 22.18 -11.56
N LEU A 15 3.75 23.43 -11.62
CA LEU A 15 4.47 24.54 -12.25
C LEU A 15 5.17 25.49 -11.26
N SER A 16 5.21 25.20 -9.96
CA SER A 16 5.94 26.04 -8.99
C SER A 16 7.46 25.97 -9.22
N PRO A 17 8.11 27.06 -9.67
CA PRO A 17 9.54 27.09 -9.92
C PRO A 17 10.26 27.43 -8.62
N GLY A 18 10.53 26.41 -7.81
CA GLY A 18 11.14 26.60 -6.49
C GLY A 18 11.48 25.27 -5.84
N ALA A 19 12.26 24.44 -6.51
CA ALA A 19 12.57 23.10 -6.03
C ALA A 19 14.05 22.82 -6.21
N ALA A 20 14.85 23.13 -5.18
CA ALA A 20 16.18 22.55 -5.02
C ALA A 20 16.09 21.03 -5.27
N ALA A 21 17.02 20.48 -6.06
CA ALA A 21 17.09 19.08 -6.51
C ALA A 21 16.24 18.11 -5.67
N HIS A 22 15.00 17.85 -6.11
CA HIS A 22 14.13 16.90 -5.43
C HIS A 22 14.66 15.50 -5.69
N GLN A 23 15.45 14.97 -4.76
CA GLN A 23 15.82 13.56 -4.77
C GLN A 23 14.55 12.73 -4.58
N ILE A 24 14.27 11.85 -5.52
CA ILE A 24 13.21 10.84 -5.40
C ILE A 24 13.85 9.59 -4.81
N ALA A 25 13.24 9.03 -3.76
CA ALA A 25 13.68 7.74 -3.24
C ALA A 25 12.82 6.62 -3.85
N LEU A 26 13.50 5.57 -4.31
CA LEU A 26 12.86 4.32 -4.72
C LEU A 26 12.81 3.38 -3.50
N LYS A 27 11.67 2.74 -3.28
CA LYS A 27 11.43 1.89 -2.12
C LYS A 27 10.82 0.55 -2.54
N THR A 28 11.11 -0.48 -1.76
CA THR A 28 10.38 -1.75 -1.75
C THR A 28 10.22 -2.21 -0.29
N ASN A 29 9.13 -2.91 -0.01
CA ASN A 29 8.84 -3.48 1.29
C ASN A 29 9.08 -5.00 1.25
N LEU A 30 10.14 -5.44 1.94
CA LEU A 30 10.55 -6.85 2.00
C LEU A 30 9.53 -7.75 2.70
N LEU A 31 8.78 -7.22 3.68
CA LEU A 31 7.73 -7.99 4.36
C LEU A 31 6.56 -8.26 3.41
N TYR A 32 6.25 -7.30 2.54
CA TYR A 32 5.21 -7.47 1.54
C TYR A 32 5.66 -8.39 0.39
N ASP A 33 6.94 -8.35 0.01
CA ASP A 33 7.53 -9.30 -0.93
C ASP A 33 7.43 -10.74 -0.39
N ALA A 34 7.65 -10.94 0.91
CA ALA A 34 7.54 -12.25 1.58
C ALA A 34 6.12 -12.83 1.55
N THR A 35 5.07 -12.00 1.40
CA THR A 35 3.70 -12.50 1.15
C THR A 35 3.43 -12.78 -0.31
N THR A 36 4.48 -12.94 -1.12
CA THR A 36 4.42 -12.96 -2.58
C THR A 36 3.68 -11.71 -3.06
N THR A 37 4.16 -10.51 -2.75
CA THR A 37 3.56 -9.26 -3.28
C THR A 37 4.67 -8.24 -3.53
N PRO A 38 5.44 -8.39 -4.64
CA PRO A 38 6.29 -7.35 -5.17
C PRO A 38 5.58 -6.02 -5.18
N ASN A 39 6.30 -5.04 -4.66
CA ASN A 39 5.82 -3.68 -4.52
C ASN A 39 6.93 -2.70 -4.89
N LEU A 40 6.50 -1.51 -5.30
CA LEU A 40 7.38 -0.42 -5.66
C LEU A 40 6.84 0.88 -5.08
N GLY A 41 7.70 1.60 -4.38
CA GLY A 41 7.40 2.88 -3.77
C GLY A 41 8.23 4.00 -4.37
N LEU A 42 7.61 5.17 -4.53
CA LEU A 42 8.29 6.42 -4.84
C LEU A 42 8.02 7.41 -3.71
N GLU A 43 9.09 7.98 -3.16
CA GLU A 43 8.98 9.01 -2.12
C GLU A 43 9.60 10.33 -2.58
N PHE A 44 8.76 11.37 -2.55
CA PHE A 44 9.08 12.74 -2.95
C PHE A 44 9.22 13.60 -1.70
N GLY A 45 10.38 14.24 -1.50
CA GLY A 45 10.50 15.27 -0.46
C GLY A 45 9.72 16.50 -0.87
N LEU A 46 8.78 16.96 -0.03
CA LEU A 46 7.97 18.16 -0.25
C LEU A 46 8.57 19.39 0.46
N SER A 47 9.23 19.16 1.60
CA SER A 47 9.89 20.20 2.39
C SER A 47 11.06 19.60 3.18
N SER A 48 11.69 20.38 4.05
CA SER A 48 12.71 19.88 4.98
C SER A 48 12.17 18.87 6.00
N LYS A 49 10.86 18.82 6.23
CA LYS A 49 10.20 17.92 7.22
C LYS A 49 8.99 17.18 6.68
N SER A 50 8.76 17.19 5.37
CA SER A 50 7.59 16.56 4.77
C SER A 50 7.98 15.78 3.52
N SER A 51 7.37 14.61 3.34
CA SER A 51 7.43 13.84 2.10
C SER A 51 6.08 13.23 1.75
N LEU A 52 5.95 12.85 0.48
CA LEU A 52 4.84 12.08 -0.04
C LEU A 52 5.39 10.76 -0.56
N ASN A 53 4.95 9.65 -0.01
CA ASN A 53 5.27 8.30 -0.47
C ASN A 53 4.07 7.71 -1.21
N ILE A 54 4.30 7.03 -2.32
CA ILE A 54 3.26 6.32 -3.07
C ILE A 54 3.78 4.93 -3.35
N VAL A 55 3.08 3.91 -2.83
CA VAL A 55 3.42 2.51 -3.02
C VAL A 55 2.38 1.84 -3.91
N TYR A 56 2.84 1.04 -4.87
CA TYR A 56 2.02 0.12 -5.64
C TYR A 56 2.47 -1.32 -5.36
N GLY A 57 1.53 -2.21 -5.05
CA GLY A 57 1.78 -3.64 -4.87
C GLY A 57 0.89 -4.48 -5.77
N LEU A 58 1.42 -5.57 -6.31
CA LEU A 58 0.68 -6.47 -7.19
C LEU A 58 0.90 -7.94 -6.80
N ASN A 59 -0.19 -8.68 -6.69
CA ASN A 59 -0.22 -10.12 -6.63
C ASN A 59 -1.08 -10.72 -7.74
N PRO A 60 -0.47 -11.31 -8.80
CA PRO A 60 -1.20 -11.97 -9.87
C PRO A 60 -1.19 -13.51 -9.75
N TRP A 61 -0.54 -14.09 -8.73
CA TRP A 61 -0.21 -15.52 -8.69
C TRP A 61 -1.43 -16.41 -8.43
N LYS A 62 -1.30 -17.65 -8.90
CA LYS A 62 -2.17 -18.77 -8.55
C LYS A 62 -1.30 -19.96 -8.15
N PHE A 63 -1.73 -20.69 -7.14
CA PHE A 63 -1.05 -21.85 -6.62
C PHE A 63 -1.99 -23.05 -6.70
N SER A 64 -1.63 -24.08 -7.47
CA SER A 64 -2.41 -25.31 -7.58
C SER A 64 -1.67 -26.48 -6.97
N THR A 65 -2.37 -27.34 -6.25
CA THR A 65 -1.82 -28.59 -5.68
C THR A 65 -2.88 -29.68 -5.71
N ASP A 66 -2.48 -30.93 -5.96
CA ASP A 66 -3.40 -32.08 -6.08
C ASP A 66 -4.32 -32.27 -4.87
N THR A 67 -3.85 -31.90 -3.67
CA THR A 67 -4.59 -32.07 -2.40
C THR A 67 -5.51 -30.91 -2.05
N HIS A 68 -5.34 -29.73 -2.66
CA HIS A 68 -6.07 -28.51 -2.27
C HIS A 68 -6.64 -27.74 -3.46
N GLY A 69 -6.51 -28.21 -4.70
CA GLY A 69 -6.98 -27.50 -5.90
C GLY A 69 -6.28 -26.16 -6.12
N GLU A 70 -6.94 -25.28 -6.89
CA GLU A 70 -6.46 -23.92 -7.19
C GLU A 70 -6.70 -22.98 -6.00
N ARG A 71 -5.66 -22.23 -5.62
CA ARG A 71 -5.61 -21.31 -4.49
C ARG A 71 -4.96 -20.00 -4.91
N PHE A 72 -5.58 -18.87 -4.59
CA PHE A 72 -4.98 -17.57 -4.91
C PHE A 72 -5.50 -16.43 -4.05
N VAL A 73 -4.63 -15.43 -3.87
CA VAL A 73 -4.94 -14.12 -3.30
C VAL A 73 -4.44 -13.11 -4.31
N LYS A 74 -5.25 -12.83 -5.32
CA LYS A 74 -4.88 -11.87 -6.35
C LYS A 74 -5.31 -10.50 -5.92
N HIS A 75 -4.41 -9.54 -5.92
CA HIS A 75 -4.76 -8.16 -5.62
C HIS A 75 -3.81 -7.19 -6.27
N TRP A 76 -4.29 -5.97 -6.42
CA TRP A 76 -3.41 -4.81 -6.57
C TRP A 76 -3.80 -3.79 -5.53
N VAL A 77 -2.82 -3.01 -5.06
CA VAL A 77 -3.03 -1.94 -4.09
C VAL A 77 -2.22 -0.73 -4.48
N VAL A 78 -2.81 0.45 -4.32
CA VAL A 78 -2.11 1.73 -4.33
C VAL A 78 -2.27 2.33 -2.93
N MET A 79 -1.17 2.83 -2.38
CA MET A 79 -1.13 3.42 -1.04
C MET A 79 -0.34 4.74 -1.06
N PRO A 80 -1.02 5.89 -1.24
CA PRO A 80 -0.41 7.18 -0.98
C PRO A 80 -0.32 7.46 0.52
N GLU A 81 0.80 8.01 0.95
CA GLU A 81 1.07 8.38 2.34
C GLU A 81 1.78 9.73 2.41
N TYR A 82 1.18 10.66 3.15
CA TYR A 82 1.88 11.87 3.57
C TYR A 82 2.67 11.58 4.84
N ARG A 83 3.94 11.96 4.88
CA ARG A 83 4.85 11.75 6.00
C ARG A 83 5.37 13.08 6.53
N TRP A 84 5.29 13.26 7.84
CA TRP A 84 5.94 14.33 8.56
C TRP A 84 7.12 13.79 9.36
N TRP A 85 8.28 14.44 9.22
CA TRP A 85 9.55 14.05 9.83
C TRP A 85 9.89 14.95 11.01
N THR A 86 10.40 14.37 12.09
CA THR A 86 10.74 15.13 13.30
C THR A 86 11.96 16.02 13.09
N CYS A 87 12.98 15.53 12.35
CA CYS A 87 14.24 16.21 12.12
C CYS A 87 14.38 16.73 10.69
N THR A 88 14.73 15.86 9.74
CA THR A 88 14.80 16.16 8.32
C THR A 88 14.14 15.06 7.50
N THR A 89 13.61 15.41 6.32
CA THR A 89 12.97 14.47 5.41
C THR A 89 13.88 13.30 5.10
N ARG A 90 13.39 12.07 5.33
CA ARG A 90 14.10 10.79 5.15
C ARG A 90 15.24 10.56 6.14
N ASN A 91 15.13 11.11 7.35
CA ASN A 91 16.10 10.88 8.41
C ASN A 91 15.43 10.78 9.79
N GLY A 92 15.49 9.59 10.39
CA GLY A 92 14.99 9.33 11.73
C GLY A 92 13.47 9.08 11.77
N HIS A 93 12.81 9.64 12.78
CA HIS A 93 11.39 9.37 13.06
C HIS A 93 10.45 10.12 12.12
N PHE A 94 9.39 9.44 11.69
CA PHE A 94 8.28 10.05 10.96
C PHE A 94 6.91 9.56 11.44
N PHE A 95 5.92 10.41 11.20
CA PHE A 95 4.50 10.11 11.38
C PHE A 95 3.81 10.26 10.02
N GLY A 96 3.03 9.25 9.64
CA GLY A 96 2.35 9.15 8.37
C GLY A 96 0.84 9.15 8.50
N VAL A 97 0.17 9.69 7.49
CA VAL A 97 -1.25 9.44 7.22
C VAL A 97 -1.35 8.86 5.83
N HIS A 98 -1.89 7.66 5.71
CA HIS A 98 -2.04 6.98 4.43
C HIS A 98 -3.49 6.69 4.10
N ALA A 99 -3.75 6.63 2.81
CA ALA A 99 -4.91 5.96 2.26
C ALA A 99 -4.44 4.71 1.50
N MET A 100 -5.30 3.72 1.35
CA MET A 100 -5.05 2.56 0.52
C MET A 100 -6.29 2.21 -0.26
N GLY A 101 -6.12 1.74 -1.48
CA GLY A 101 -7.22 1.27 -2.30
C GLY A 101 -6.76 0.26 -3.33
N GLY A 102 -7.63 -0.66 -3.69
CA GLY A 102 -7.26 -1.76 -4.55
C GLY A 102 -8.41 -2.68 -4.91
N GLN A 103 -8.07 -3.73 -5.65
CA GLN A 103 -8.96 -4.87 -5.87
C GLN A 103 -8.36 -6.10 -5.25
N LEU A 104 -9.23 -6.97 -4.77
CA LEU A 104 -8.91 -8.24 -4.16
C LEU A 104 -9.78 -9.34 -4.78
N ASN A 105 -9.17 -10.46 -5.14
CA ASN A 105 -9.83 -11.66 -5.62
C ASN A 105 -9.19 -12.86 -4.93
N VAL A 106 -9.93 -13.48 -4.01
CA VAL A 106 -9.46 -14.55 -3.14
C VAL A 106 -10.27 -15.81 -3.37
N SER A 107 -9.58 -16.94 -3.44
CA SER A 107 -10.18 -18.27 -3.50
C SER A 107 -9.32 -19.27 -2.74
N ASN A 108 -9.94 -20.05 -1.86
CA ASN A 108 -9.37 -21.26 -1.27
C ASN A 108 -8.04 -21.06 -0.52
N VAL A 109 -7.90 -19.92 0.18
CA VAL A 109 -6.69 -19.59 0.97
C VAL A 109 -7.03 -19.34 2.43
N SER A 110 -6.36 -20.05 3.34
CA SER A 110 -6.28 -19.66 4.74
C SER A 110 -5.16 -18.62 4.89
N LEU A 111 -5.49 -17.34 5.03
CA LEU A 111 -4.50 -16.28 5.25
C LEU A 111 -4.01 -16.30 6.70
N PRO A 112 -2.72 -16.59 6.97
CA PRO A 112 -2.19 -16.67 8.33
C PRO A 112 -1.56 -15.34 8.79
N VAL A 113 -2.10 -14.19 8.35
CA VAL A 113 -1.49 -12.88 8.63
C VAL A 113 -2.22 -12.18 9.78
N PRO A 114 -1.60 -12.03 10.96
CA PRO A 114 -2.17 -11.21 12.04
C PRO A 114 -2.20 -9.75 11.59
N GLY A 115 -3.34 -9.07 11.69
CA GLY A 115 -3.43 -7.61 11.56
C GLY A 115 -4.08 -7.05 10.28
N VAL A 116 -4.43 -7.87 9.29
CA VAL A 116 -5.25 -7.41 8.14
C VAL A 116 -6.71 -7.79 8.37
N PHE A 117 -7.40 -6.98 9.19
CA PHE A 117 -8.84 -7.11 9.41
C PHE A 117 -9.60 -6.29 8.37
N PHE A 118 -10.01 -6.92 7.26
CA PHE A 118 -11.01 -6.32 6.38
C PHE A 118 -12.39 -6.49 7.04
N SER A 119 -12.93 -5.42 7.63
CA SER A 119 -14.34 -5.27 7.99
C SER A 119 -15.02 -6.54 8.57
N GLY A 120 -14.38 -7.24 9.52
CA GLY A 120 -14.98 -8.40 10.19
C GLY A 120 -14.93 -9.74 9.42
N LEU A 121 -14.20 -9.84 8.30
CA LEU A 121 -14.00 -11.12 7.62
C LEU A 121 -12.98 -11.98 8.38
N ASN A 122 -13.45 -13.06 8.99
CA ASN A 122 -12.59 -14.11 9.53
C ASN A 122 -12.08 -14.97 8.34
N LEU A 123 -11.05 -14.46 7.65
CA LEU A 123 -10.42 -15.04 6.44
C LEU A 123 -9.87 -16.47 6.64
N LYS A 124 -9.89 -16.99 7.88
CA LYS A 124 -9.56 -18.37 8.19
C LYS A 124 -10.56 -19.37 7.59
N ASN A 125 -11.84 -19.01 7.51
CA ASN A 125 -12.92 -19.91 7.09
C ASN A 125 -13.64 -19.45 5.82
N ALA A 126 -13.70 -18.13 5.55
CA ALA A 126 -14.50 -17.59 4.44
C ALA A 126 -14.06 -18.12 3.07
N ALA A 127 -12.75 -18.32 2.86
CA ALA A 127 -12.21 -18.69 1.55
C ALA A 127 -12.29 -20.20 1.22
N ARG A 128 -12.68 -21.08 2.14
CA ARG A 128 -12.73 -22.54 1.86
C ARG A 128 -13.88 -22.93 0.91
N ASP A 129 -14.99 -22.18 0.93
CA ASP A 129 -16.25 -22.56 0.27
C ASP A 129 -16.75 -21.55 -0.78
N GLY A 130 -15.93 -20.55 -1.14
CA GLY A 130 -16.34 -19.54 -2.11
C GLY A 130 -15.22 -18.65 -2.61
N ARG A 131 -15.44 -18.05 -3.78
CA ARG A 131 -14.56 -17.03 -4.35
C ARG A 131 -15.12 -15.66 -4.02
N TYR A 132 -14.26 -14.79 -3.50
CA TYR A 132 -14.61 -13.41 -3.16
C TYR A 132 -13.84 -12.48 -4.06
N GLN A 133 -14.56 -11.58 -4.73
CA GLN A 133 -13.95 -10.57 -5.58
C GLN A 133 -14.54 -9.21 -5.24
N GLY A 134 -13.68 -8.21 -5.06
CA GLY A 134 -14.12 -6.91 -4.59
C GLY A 134 -13.09 -5.81 -4.72
N ILE A 135 -13.54 -4.59 -4.44
CA ILE A 135 -12.68 -3.43 -4.23
C ILE A 135 -12.58 -3.16 -2.74
N PHE A 136 -11.44 -2.63 -2.30
CA PHE A 136 -11.30 -2.12 -0.96
C PHE A 136 -10.77 -0.70 -0.98
N ALA A 137 -11.12 0.05 0.06
CA ALA A 137 -10.53 1.32 0.36
C ALA A 137 -10.37 1.46 1.87
N GLY A 138 -9.33 2.16 2.29
CA GLY A 138 -9.02 2.36 3.70
C GLY A 138 -8.11 3.55 3.92
N ALA A 139 -7.95 3.89 5.19
CA ALA A 139 -7.03 4.91 5.64
C ALA A 139 -6.47 4.55 7.01
N GLY A 140 -5.30 5.09 7.32
CA GLY A 140 -4.60 4.79 8.54
C GLY A 140 -3.52 5.80 8.88
N LEU A 141 -2.93 5.56 10.03
CA LEU A 141 -1.80 6.29 10.57
C LEU A 141 -0.59 5.35 10.60
N THR A 142 0.57 5.93 10.35
CA THR A 142 1.85 5.22 10.39
C THR A 142 2.79 5.92 11.35
N TYR A 143 3.60 5.15 12.04
CA TYR A 143 4.80 5.64 12.70
C TYR A 143 5.96 4.79 12.24
N GLY A 144 7.07 5.43 11.90
CA GLY A 144 8.25 4.71 11.45
C GLY A 144 9.54 5.43 11.78
N TYR A 145 10.62 4.70 11.53
CA TYR A 145 11.98 5.17 11.69
C TYR A 145 12.79 4.77 10.47
N GLN A 146 13.42 5.76 9.83
CA GLN A 146 14.35 5.53 8.73
C GLN A 146 15.79 5.67 9.21
N TYR A 147 16.58 4.62 8.97
CA TYR A 147 18.00 4.54 9.27
C TYR A 147 18.83 4.63 7.97
N PRO A 148 19.64 5.68 7.79
CA PRO A 148 20.55 5.78 6.65
C PRO A 148 21.74 4.84 6.81
N LEU A 149 21.86 3.88 5.88
CA LEU A 149 22.99 2.93 5.84
C LEU A 149 24.18 3.50 5.08
N SER A 150 23.93 4.18 3.96
CA SER A 150 24.95 4.76 3.10
C SER A 150 24.39 5.94 2.31
N LYS A 151 25.21 6.57 1.47
CA LYS A 151 24.80 7.70 0.62
C LYS A 151 23.56 7.41 -0.25
N HIS A 152 23.33 6.15 -0.64
CA HIS A 152 22.24 5.76 -1.55
C HIS A 152 21.29 4.70 -0.98
N TRP A 153 21.58 4.16 0.21
CA TRP A 153 20.79 3.08 0.82
C TRP A 153 20.30 3.47 2.20
N ASN A 154 19.02 3.20 2.44
CA ASN A 154 18.34 3.39 3.72
C ASN A 154 17.54 2.13 4.04
N ILE A 155 17.38 1.84 5.33
CA ILE A 155 16.41 0.86 5.84
C ILE A 155 15.37 1.61 6.64
N GLU A 156 14.12 1.19 6.51
CA GLU A 156 12.99 1.76 7.23
C GLU A 156 12.26 0.64 7.97
N GLY A 157 11.92 0.90 9.23
CA GLY A 157 10.94 0.12 9.97
C GLY A 157 9.71 0.99 10.19
N GLU A 158 8.53 0.47 9.86
CA GLU A 158 7.27 1.18 10.08
C GLU A 158 6.23 0.26 10.71
N ILE A 159 5.34 0.86 11.50
CA ILE A 159 4.13 0.23 12.03
C ILE A 159 2.95 1.13 11.66
N GLY A 160 1.88 0.50 11.18
CA GLY A 160 0.67 1.19 10.75
C GLY A 160 -0.55 0.64 11.47
N VAL A 161 -1.52 1.51 11.74
CA VAL A 161 -2.87 1.14 12.17
C VAL A 161 -3.88 1.88 11.31
N GLY A 162 -4.88 1.17 10.82
CA GLY A 162 -5.87 1.74 9.93
C GLY A 162 -7.14 0.93 9.87
N TYR A 163 -8.11 1.48 9.15
CA TYR A 163 -9.37 0.83 8.85
C TYR A 163 -9.54 0.72 7.35
N ALA A 164 -9.93 -0.47 6.87
CA ALA A 164 -10.24 -0.73 5.48
C ALA A 164 -11.61 -1.38 5.37
N HIS A 165 -12.40 -0.90 4.42
CA HIS A 165 -13.67 -1.48 4.05
C HIS A 165 -13.53 -2.21 2.71
N LEU A 166 -14.13 -3.40 2.64
CA LEU A 166 -14.09 -4.28 1.47
C LEU A 166 -15.52 -4.41 0.95
N TRP A 167 -15.75 -3.94 -0.28
CA TRP A 167 -16.98 -4.22 -1.02
C TRP A 167 -16.72 -5.43 -1.91
N TYR A 168 -17.39 -6.54 -1.63
CA TYR A 168 -17.16 -7.80 -2.33
C TYR A 168 -18.44 -8.47 -2.77
N ASP A 169 -18.34 -9.20 -3.87
CA ASP A 169 -19.31 -10.19 -4.31
C ASP A 169 -18.78 -11.59 -4.02
N GLN A 170 -19.68 -12.49 -3.61
CA GLN A 170 -19.38 -13.90 -3.38
C GLN A 170 -19.86 -14.72 -4.57
N TYR A 171 -18.97 -15.56 -5.10
CA TYR A 171 -19.27 -16.50 -6.17
C TYR A 171 -19.22 -17.94 -5.63
N PRO A 172 -20.19 -18.80 -6.01
CA PRO A 172 -20.15 -20.21 -5.67
C PRO A 172 -18.93 -20.89 -6.30
N CYS A 173 -18.43 -21.94 -5.66
CA CYS A 173 -17.41 -22.81 -6.23
C CYS A 173 -17.99 -23.51 -7.47
N GLY A 174 -17.25 -23.47 -8.58
CA GLY A 174 -17.53 -24.29 -9.76
C GLY A 174 -16.99 -25.71 -9.59
#